data_AF-A0A5E4JUT3-F1
#
_entry.id   AF-A0A5E4JUT3-F1
#
_cell.length_a   1.000
_cell.length_b   1.000
_cell.length_c   1.000
_cell.angle_alpha   90.00
_cell.angle_beta   90.00
_cell.angle_gamma   90.00
#
_symmetry.space_group_name_H-M   'P 1'
#
loop_
_entity.id
_entity.type
_entity.pdbx_description
1 polymer ?
#
loop_
_entity_poly.entity_id
_entity_poly.type
_entity_poly.pdbx_seq_one_letter_code
_entity_poly.pdbx_strand_id
1 'polypeptide(L)'
;MRKIIYVLLLICLVACQTAPKPIQKTTPENITDVNKAAVLEQFAKLDLELNSSWHEESLPSNPIKLKNIEPWTANMLFLKNRIAEKNDTVLLDLVDARMEMLKSQLAFYLMLKVGENGTINMTKTNKTFTPTQEIDCRNSKVIAKSLGLYYSSYAAWKNFTILMDKALQDQELRSQIGANQNKPKFYNPPFADALEYIKAAKKAVYDQCEVEIVMQDMLPNPQPASTAS
;
A
#
# COMPACT_ATOMS: atom_id res chain seq x y z
N MET A 1 -36.29 -24.68 -27.36
CA MET A 1 -36.02 -25.30 -26.04
C MET A 1 -34.56 -25.72 -25.79
N ARG A 2 -33.76 -26.10 -26.80
CA ARG A 2 -32.33 -26.47 -26.59
C ARG A 2 -31.38 -25.32 -26.18
N LYS A 3 -31.70 -24.06 -26.46
CA LYS A 3 -30.83 -22.91 -26.16
C LYS A 3 -30.87 -22.43 -24.69
N ILE A 4 -31.95 -22.73 -23.95
CA ILE A 4 -32.08 -22.31 -22.53
C ILE A 4 -31.24 -23.21 -21.61
N ILE A 5 -31.03 -24.46 -22.00
CA ILE A 5 -30.24 -25.44 -21.22
C ILE A 5 -28.75 -25.05 -21.18
N TYR A 6 -28.20 -24.47 -22.25
CA TYR A 6 -26.79 -24.04 -22.27
C TYR A 6 -26.52 -22.79 -21.42
N VAL A 7 -27.50 -21.90 -21.26
CA VAL A 7 -27.35 -20.71 -20.40
C VAL A 7 -27.37 -21.10 -18.92
N LEU A 8 -28.21 -22.06 -18.53
CA LEU A 8 -28.24 -22.59 -17.15
C LEU A 8 -26.97 -23.38 -16.79
N LEU A 9 -26.38 -24.11 -17.75
CA LEU A 9 -25.11 -24.84 -17.52
C LEU A 9 -23.91 -23.90 -17.37
N LEU A 10 -23.93 -22.73 -18.01
CA LEU A 10 -22.89 -21.71 -17.84
C LEU A 10 -22.97 -21.02 -16.47
N ILE A 11 -24.18 -20.81 -15.94
CA ILE A 11 -24.39 -20.17 -14.62
C ILE A 11 -23.96 -21.10 -13.47
N CYS A 12 -24.14 -22.42 -13.61
CA CYS A 12 -23.66 -23.39 -12.61
C CYS A 12 -22.11 -23.52 -12.57
N LEU A 13 -21.40 -23.20 -13.65
CA LEU A 13 -19.93 -23.26 -13.67
C LEU A 13 -19.27 -22.03 -13.00
N VAL A 14 -19.98 -20.91 -12.86
CA VAL A 14 -19.47 -19.70 -12.17
C VAL A 14 -19.67 -19.78 -10.64
N ALA A 15 -20.50 -20.70 -10.15
CA ALA A 15 -20.77 -20.88 -8.73
C ALA A 15 -19.70 -21.69 -7.97
N CYS A 16 -18.72 -22.29 -8.66
CA CYS A 16 -17.52 -22.87 -8.03
C CYS A 16 -16.44 -21.81 -7.81
N GLN A 17 -16.80 -20.66 -7.22
CA GLN A 17 -15.80 -19.87 -6.51
C GLN A 17 -15.54 -20.60 -5.20
N THR A 18 -14.50 -21.42 -5.19
CA THR A 18 -13.94 -22.00 -3.97
C THR A 18 -13.87 -20.91 -2.91
N ALA A 19 -14.56 -21.11 -1.78
CA ALA A 19 -14.45 -20.22 -0.64
C ALA A 19 -12.96 -19.95 -0.40
N PRO A 20 -12.55 -18.67 -0.22
CA PRO A 20 -11.15 -18.36 0.01
C PRO A 20 -10.66 -19.21 1.17
N LYS A 21 -9.65 -20.06 0.91
CA LYS A 21 -9.04 -20.91 1.93
C LYS A 21 -8.70 -20.02 3.13
N PRO A 22 -8.99 -20.46 4.37
CA PRO A 22 -8.58 -19.70 5.54
C PRO A 22 -7.08 -19.44 5.43
N ILE A 23 -6.72 -18.16 5.48
CA ILE A 23 -5.33 -17.68 5.47
C ILE A 23 -4.64 -18.38 6.64
N GLN A 24 -3.80 -19.39 6.35
CA GLN A 24 -2.97 -20.02 7.34
C GLN A 24 -1.99 -18.95 7.82
N LYS A 25 -1.85 -18.78 9.15
CA LYS A 25 -0.79 -17.94 9.70
C LYS A 25 0.55 -18.53 9.24
N THR A 26 1.18 -17.88 8.27
CA THR A 26 2.50 -18.26 7.79
C THR A 26 3.53 -17.79 8.81
N THR A 27 3.99 -18.73 9.64
CA THR A 27 5.28 -18.63 10.32
C THR A 27 6.33 -18.24 9.28
N PRO A 28 7.33 -17.38 9.58
CA PRO A 28 8.40 -17.05 8.64
C PRO A 28 8.95 -18.34 8.05
N GLU A 29 8.77 -18.54 6.76
CA GLU A 29 9.30 -19.71 6.08
C GLU A 29 10.83 -19.66 6.26
N ASN A 30 11.44 -20.77 6.69
CA ASN A 30 12.86 -20.79 6.99
C ASN A 30 13.65 -20.75 5.66
N ILE A 31 13.83 -19.54 5.11
CA ILE A 31 14.58 -19.30 3.89
C ILE A 31 16.05 -19.47 4.25
N THR A 32 16.61 -20.63 3.92
CA THR A 32 18.01 -20.96 4.17
C THR A 32 18.95 -20.35 3.13
N ASP A 33 18.47 -20.19 1.88
CA ASP A 33 19.20 -19.47 0.84
C ASP A 33 18.45 -18.23 0.36
N VAL A 34 18.90 -17.07 0.84
CA VAL A 34 18.39 -15.77 0.43
C VAL A 34 19.08 -15.31 -0.84
N ASN A 35 18.38 -15.38 -1.96
CA ASN A 35 18.79 -14.89 -3.27
C ASN A 35 17.62 -14.15 -3.96
N LYS A 36 17.85 -13.54 -5.13
CA LYS A 36 16.84 -12.76 -5.87
C LYS A 36 15.58 -13.56 -6.16
N ALA A 37 15.70 -14.78 -6.69
CA ALA A 37 14.55 -15.62 -6.98
C ALA A 37 13.73 -15.95 -5.72
N ALA A 38 14.40 -16.29 -4.61
CA ALA A 38 13.74 -16.58 -3.34
C ALA A 38 12.98 -15.36 -2.79
N VAL A 39 13.55 -14.15 -2.89
CA VAL A 39 12.87 -12.91 -2.46
C VAL A 39 11.63 -12.64 -3.31
N LEU A 40 11.73 -12.79 -4.63
CA LEU A 40 10.60 -12.60 -5.54
C LEU A 40 9.50 -13.66 -5.33
N GLU A 41 9.87 -14.90 -4.98
CA GLU A 41 8.90 -15.93 -4.61
C GLU A 41 8.12 -15.54 -3.35
N GLN A 42 8.79 -14.97 -2.34
CA GLN A 42 8.11 -14.47 -1.13
C GLN A 42 7.15 -13.33 -1.46
N PHE A 43 7.50 -12.45 -2.40
CA PHE A 43 6.59 -11.40 -2.86
C PHE A 43 5.36 -11.98 -3.58
N ALA A 44 5.53 -13.02 -4.38
CA ALA A 44 4.43 -13.70 -5.05
C ALA A 44 3.50 -14.42 -4.06
N LYS A 45 4.05 -15.05 -3.01
CA LYS A 45 3.26 -15.65 -1.91
C LYS A 45 2.40 -14.59 -1.21
N LEU A 46 3.01 -13.45 -0.89
CA LEU A 46 2.34 -12.30 -0.29
C LEU A 46 1.20 -11.76 -1.18
N ASP A 47 1.44 -11.61 -2.48
CA ASP A 47 0.42 -11.18 -3.44
C ASP A 47 -0.80 -12.10 -3.46
N LEU A 48 -0.57 -13.42 -3.45
CA LEU A 48 -1.65 -14.42 -3.40
C LEU A 48 -2.43 -14.35 -2.08
N GLU A 49 -1.75 -14.23 -0.95
CA GLU A 49 -2.40 -14.19 0.37
C GLU A 49 -3.21 -12.91 0.59
N LEU A 50 -2.74 -11.79 0.05
CA LEU A 50 -3.37 -10.48 0.21
C LEU A 50 -4.30 -10.10 -0.95
N ASN A 51 -4.37 -10.94 -2.00
CA ASN A 51 -5.05 -10.62 -3.26
C ASN A 51 -4.61 -9.24 -3.77
N SER A 52 -3.28 -9.05 -3.84
CA SER A 52 -2.60 -7.84 -4.28
C SER A 52 -1.67 -8.18 -5.45
N SER A 53 -1.07 -7.16 -6.04
CA SER A 53 0.05 -7.32 -6.95
C SER A 53 1.12 -6.29 -6.61
N TRP A 54 2.34 -6.74 -6.32
CA TRP A 54 3.47 -5.84 -6.14
C TRP A 54 3.97 -5.25 -7.47
N HIS A 55 3.51 -5.79 -8.61
CA HIS A 55 3.90 -5.37 -9.95
C HIS A 55 2.93 -4.35 -10.56
N GLU A 56 1.63 -4.52 -10.36
CA GLU A 56 0.60 -3.62 -10.86
C GLU A 56 -0.42 -3.35 -9.76
N GLU A 57 -0.17 -2.31 -8.96
CA GLU A 57 -1.09 -1.92 -7.90
C GLU A 57 -1.79 -0.59 -8.22
N SER A 58 -3.10 -0.70 -8.44
CA SER A 58 -4.02 0.42 -8.32
C SER A 58 -4.56 0.47 -6.89
N LEU A 59 -5.01 1.64 -6.43
CA LEU A 59 -5.68 1.73 -5.11
C LEU A 59 -6.78 0.67 -5.06
N PRO A 60 -6.70 -0.30 -4.14
CA PRO A 60 -7.56 -1.47 -4.20
C PRO A 60 -9.00 -1.05 -3.90
N SER A 61 -9.94 -1.54 -4.70
CA SER A 61 -11.37 -1.42 -4.40
C SER A 61 -11.74 -2.15 -3.11
N ASN A 62 -11.00 -3.20 -2.77
CA ASN A 62 -11.10 -3.97 -1.53
C ASN A 62 -9.78 -3.88 -0.75
N PRO A 63 -9.68 -3.01 0.26
CA PRO A 63 -8.46 -2.87 1.03
C PRO A 63 -8.07 -4.16 1.76
N ILE A 64 -6.77 -4.43 1.83
CA ILE A 64 -6.23 -5.53 2.62
C ILE A 64 -6.56 -5.31 4.11
N LYS A 65 -7.06 -6.35 4.77
CA LYS A 65 -7.39 -6.28 6.19
C LYS A 65 -6.09 -6.12 7.01
N LEU A 66 -6.08 -5.17 7.96
CA LEU A 66 -4.94 -4.91 8.85
C LEU A 66 -4.32 -6.18 9.46
N LYS A 67 -5.17 -7.09 9.96
CA LYS A 67 -4.74 -8.37 10.56
C LYS A 67 -3.93 -9.28 9.62
N ASN A 68 -3.99 -9.01 8.31
CA ASN A 68 -3.21 -9.72 7.30
C ASN A 68 -1.92 -8.95 6.97
N ILE A 69 -1.81 -7.65 7.22
CA ILE A 69 -0.60 -6.86 6.92
C ILE A 69 0.48 -7.10 7.99
N GLU A 70 0.11 -7.12 9.27
CA GLU A 70 1.08 -7.22 10.38
C GLU A 70 1.96 -8.49 10.36
N PRO A 71 1.42 -9.72 10.15
CA PRO A 71 2.25 -10.93 10.05
C PRO A 71 3.24 -10.85 8.89
N TRP A 72 2.82 -10.23 7.78
CA TRP A 72 3.66 -10.07 6.61
C TRP A 72 4.77 -9.04 6.80
N THR A 73 4.52 -7.95 7.53
CA THR A 73 5.58 -7.02 7.95
C THR A 73 6.65 -7.76 8.76
N ALA A 74 6.25 -8.67 9.66
CA ALA A 74 7.21 -9.49 10.42
C ALA A 74 8.01 -10.45 9.53
N ASN A 75 7.36 -11.11 8.56
CA ASN A 75 8.04 -11.98 7.58
C ASN A 75 9.03 -11.18 6.71
N MET A 76 8.66 -9.98 6.26
CA MET A 76 9.55 -9.09 5.50
C MET A 76 10.71 -8.58 6.34
N LEU A 77 10.50 -8.26 7.62
CA LEU A 77 11.58 -7.90 8.55
C LEU A 77 12.55 -9.06 8.77
N PHE A 78 12.04 -10.28 8.92
CA PHE A 78 12.89 -11.47 9.00
C PHE A 78 13.75 -11.63 7.74
N LEU A 79 13.13 -11.56 6.56
CA LEU A 79 13.83 -11.63 5.29
C LEU A 79 14.89 -10.53 5.17
N LYS A 80 14.55 -9.29 5.53
CA LYS A 80 15.47 -8.14 5.56
C LYS A 80 16.71 -8.43 6.41
N ASN A 81 16.52 -8.96 7.61
CA ASN A 81 17.64 -9.29 8.50
C ASN A 81 18.57 -10.35 7.89
N ARG A 82 18.01 -11.39 7.26
CA ARG A 82 18.82 -12.42 6.59
C ARG A 82 19.57 -11.90 5.35
N ILE A 83 18.98 -10.93 4.62
CA ILE A 83 19.69 -10.25 3.54
C ILE A 83 20.82 -9.37 4.09
N ALA A 84 20.58 -8.67 5.20
CA ALA A 84 21.57 -7.80 5.83
C ALA A 84 22.82 -8.58 6.27
N GLU A 85 22.66 -9.81 6.77
CA GLU A 85 23.78 -10.72 7.08
C GLU A 85 24.67 -11.00 5.87
N LYS A 86 24.11 -10.98 4.65
CA LYS A 86 24.84 -11.18 3.39
C LYS A 86 25.39 -9.88 2.78
N ASN A 87 25.08 -8.71 3.36
CA ASN A 87 25.43 -7.39 2.83
C ASN A 87 24.98 -7.14 1.37
N ASP A 88 23.88 -7.77 0.92
CA ASP A 88 23.33 -7.54 -0.42
C ASP A 88 22.43 -6.30 -0.42
N THR A 89 23.02 -5.15 -0.77
CA THR A 89 22.31 -3.86 -0.76
C THR A 89 21.19 -3.79 -1.78
N VAL A 90 21.30 -4.50 -2.90
CA VAL A 90 20.26 -4.51 -3.95
C VAL A 90 19.02 -5.23 -3.44
N LEU A 91 19.19 -6.38 -2.80
CA LEU A 91 18.09 -7.11 -2.17
C LEU A 91 17.50 -6.37 -0.98
N LEU A 92 18.33 -5.65 -0.20
CA LEU A 92 17.82 -4.79 0.87
C LEU A 92 16.92 -3.68 0.32
N ASP A 93 17.36 -2.97 -0.71
CA ASP A 93 16.55 -1.93 -1.36
C ASP A 93 15.24 -2.51 -1.92
N LEU A 94 15.27 -3.72 -2.49
CA LEU A 94 14.07 -4.40 -3.01
C LEU A 94 13.06 -4.75 -1.90
N VAL A 95 13.53 -5.34 -0.79
CA VAL A 95 12.67 -5.68 0.35
C VAL A 95 12.14 -4.43 1.04
N ASP A 96 12.98 -3.40 1.20
CA ASP A 96 12.54 -2.13 1.77
C ASP A 96 11.51 -1.44 0.89
N ALA A 97 11.65 -1.51 -0.44
CA ALA A 97 10.61 -1.04 -1.34
C ALA A 97 9.28 -1.76 -1.05
N ARG A 98 9.28 -3.09 -0.98
CA ARG A 98 8.04 -3.84 -0.69
C ARG A 98 7.46 -3.53 0.68
N MET A 99 8.30 -3.30 1.69
CA MET A 99 7.82 -2.85 3.01
C MET A 99 7.16 -1.47 2.95
N GLU A 100 7.72 -0.52 2.19
CA GLU A 100 7.13 0.81 1.99
C GLU A 100 5.80 0.76 1.21
N MET A 101 5.67 -0.18 0.28
CA MET A 101 4.42 -0.47 -0.41
C MET A 101 3.31 -0.91 0.58
N LEU A 102 3.62 -1.88 1.46
CA LEU A 102 2.73 -2.33 2.53
C LEU A 102 2.39 -1.19 3.51
N LYS A 103 3.40 -0.36 3.87
CA LYS A 103 3.22 0.83 4.73
C LYS A 103 2.24 1.81 4.09
N SER A 104 2.40 2.08 2.79
CA SER A 104 1.55 2.99 2.02
C SER A 104 0.10 2.49 1.97
N GLN A 105 -0.12 1.22 1.65
CA GLN A 105 -1.44 0.56 1.66
C GLN A 105 -2.11 0.67 3.03
N LEU A 106 -1.36 0.38 4.11
CA LEU A 106 -1.86 0.42 5.47
C LEU A 106 -2.34 1.82 5.86
N ALA A 107 -1.52 2.86 5.63
CA ALA A 107 -1.91 4.24 5.91
C ALA A 107 -3.17 4.64 5.12
N PHE A 108 -3.26 4.27 3.85
CA PHE A 108 -4.43 4.55 3.04
C PHE A 108 -5.69 3.87 3.58
N TYR A 109 -5.57 2.61 4.01
CA TYR A 109 -6.70 1.90 4.63
C TYR A 109 -7.15 2.54 5.94
N LEU A 110 -6.21 2.94 6.78
CA LEU A 110 -6.52 3.65 8.02
C LEU A 110 -7.20 4.99 7.73
N MET A 111 -6.80 5.69 6.67
CA MET A 111 -7.46 6.91 6.21
C MET A 111 -8.92 6.63 5.81
N LEU A 112 -9.17 5.62 4.96
CA LEU A 112 -10.52 5.24 4.56
C LEU A 112 -11.42 4.89 5.76
N LYS A 113 -10.85 4.27 6.80
CA LYS A 113 -11.56 3.95 8.05
C LYS A 113 -11.96 5.17 8.88
N VAL A 114 -11.33 6.32 8.67
CA VAL A 114 -11.76 7.57 9.32
C VAL A 114 -13.18 7.96 8.84
N GLY A 115 -13.53 7.59 7.61
CA GLY A 115 -14.85 7.82 7.04
C GLY A 115 -15.08 9.25 6.56
N GLU A 116 -16.34 9.56 6.26
CA GLU A 116 -16.75 10.83 5.62
C GLU A 116 -16.38 12.05 6.45
N ASN A 117 -16.48 11.97 7.78
CA ASN A 117 -16.13 13.07 8.69
C ASN A 117 -14.64 13.46 8.63
N GLY A 118 -13.77 12.58 8.14
CA GLY A 118 -12.35 12.88 7.92
C GLY A 118 -12.01 13.31 6.50
N THR A 119 -13.00 13.40 5.61
CA THR A 119 -12.77 13.65 4.18
C THR A 119 -13.22 15.05 3.81
N ILE A 120 -12.42 15.74 2.99
CA ILE A 120 -12.81 17.01 2.39
C ILE A 120 -13.03 16.77 0.90
N ASN A 121 -14.27 16.90 0.46
CA ASN A 121 -14.58 16.80 -0.96
C ASN A 121 -14.01 18.02 -1.69
N MET A 122 -13.15 17.76 -2.67
CA MET A 122 -12.48 18.79 -3.46
C MET A 122 -12.64 18.53 -4.95
N THR A 123 -12.80 19.62 -5.70
CA THR A 123 -12.73 19.61 -7.16
C THR A 123 -11.41 20.23 -7.60
N LYS A 124 -10.80 19.65 -8.64
CA LYS A 124 -9.60 20.19 -9.28
C LYS A 124 -9.98 20.94 -10.56
N THR A 125 -9.68 22.24 -10.63
CA THR A 125 -9.85 23.07 -11.84
C THR A 125 -8.58 23.86 -12.08
N ASN A 126 -8.02 23.82 -13.29
CA ASN A 126 -6.76 24.52 -13.64
C ASN A 126 -5.63 24.30 -12.62
N LYS A 127 -5.43 23.05 -12.19
CA LYS A 127 -4.43 22.64 -11.17
C LYS A 127 -4.66 23.16 -9.76
N THR A 128 -5.80 23.79 -9.48
CA THR A 128 -6.17 24.26 -8.14
C THR A 128 -7.26 23.36 -7.57
N PHE A 129 -7.10 22.95 -6.31
CA PHE A 129 -8.12 22.23 -5.57
C PHE A 129 -8.97 23.21 -4.76
N THR A 130 -10.30 23.06 -4.85
CA THR A 130 -11.26 23.86 -4.10
C THR A 130 -12.27 22.96 -3.40
N PRO A 131 -12.62 23.22 -2.12
CA PRO A 131 -13.69 22.50 -1.44
C PRO A 131 -15.01 22.60 -2.20
N THR A 132 -15.75 21.50 -2.32
CA THR A 132 -17.09 21.49 -2.94
C THR A 132 -18.21 21.73 -1.94
N GLN A 133 -17.89 21.73 -0.65
CA GLN A 133 -18.83 21.88 0.45
C GLN A 133 -18.16 22.63 1.62
N GLU A 134 -18.99 23.17 2.51
CA GLU A 134 -18.54 23.74 3.77
C GLU A 134 -17.93 22.66 4.67
N ILE A 135 -16.86 23.00 5.38
CA ILE A 135 -16.15 22.08 6.27
C ILE A 135 -16.80 22.14 7.66
N ASP A 136 -17.24 20.98 8.18
CA ASP A 136 -17.67 20.90 9.57
C ASP A 136 -16.47 21.01 10.52
N CYS A 137 -16.27 22.21 11.08
CA CYS A 137 -15.13 22.52 11.94
C CYS A 137 -15.04 21.69 13.22
N ARG A 138 -16.15 21.07 13.66
CA ARG A 138 -16.15 20.11 14.78
C ARG A 138 -15.33 18.86 14.46
N ASN A 139 -15.20 18.53 13.17
CA ASN A 139 -14.42 17.40 12.67
C ASN A 139 -12.95 17.73 12.38
N SER A 140 -12.48 18.95 12.65
CA SER A 140 -11.10 19.39 12.36
C SER A 140 -10.02 18.42 12.83
N LYS A 141 -10.15 17.82 14.03
CA LYS A 141 -9.22 16.79 14.53
C LYS A 141 -9.25 15.49 13.71
N VAL A 142 -10.44 15.08 13.28
CA VAL A 142 -10.68 13.87 12.48
C VAL A 142 -10.13 14.07 11.06
N ILE A 143 -10.34 15.27 10.49
CA ILE A 143 -9.78 15.70 9.22
C ILE A 143 -8.25 15.73 9.29
N ALA A 144 -7.67 16.33 10.34
CA ALA A 144 -6.22 16.35 10.55
C ALA A 144 -5.63 14.94 10.60
N LYS A 145 -6.30 14.01 11.30
CA LYS A 145 -5.91 12.60 11.34
C LYS A 145 -5.94 11.95 9.96
N SER A 146 -7.02 12.18 9.20
CA SER A 146 -7.18 11.65 7.84
C SER A 146 -6.10 12.17 6.89
N LEU A 147 -5.84 13.48 6.90
CA LEU A 147 -4.76 14.10 6.10
C LEU A 147 -3.39 13.56 6.50
N GLY A 148 -3.12 13.40 7.80
CA GLY A 148 -1.88 12.79 8.30
C GLY A 148 -1.65 11.37 7.76
N LEU A 149 -2.70 10.55 7.76
CA LEU A 149 -2.66 9.20 7.18
C LEU A 149 -2.48 9.22 5.66
N TYR A 150 -3.17 10.10 4.94
CA TYR A 150 -2.98 10.26 3.49
C TYR A 150 -1.55 10.67 3.13
N TYR A 151 -0.96 11.59 3.91
CA TYR A 151 0.44 11.98 3.74
C TYR A 151 1.41 10.85 4.08
N SER A 152 1.17 10.10 5.14
CA SER A 152 1.98 8.93 5.50
C SER A 152 1.96 7.89 4.36
N SER A 153 0.79 7.69 3.74
CA SER A 153 0.64 6.83 2.57
C SER A 153 1.44 7.35 1.36
N TYR A 154 1.35 8.65 1.08
CA TYR A 154 2.14 9.30 0.02
C TYR A 154 3.65 9.23 0.26
N ALA A 155 4.10 9.47 1.49
CA ALA A 155 5.52 9.44 1.84
C ALA A 155 6.12 8.05 1.64
N ALA A 156 5.40 7.01 2.09
CA ALA A 156 5.78 5.62 1.87
C ALA A 156 5.79 5.25 0.38
N TRP A 157 4.79 5.69 -0.39
CA TRP A 157 4.78 5.55 -1.86
C TRP A 157 6.02 6.19 -2.51
N LYS A 158 6.41 7.39 -2.08
CA LYS A 158 7.62 8.06 -2.58
C LYS A 158 8.88 7.26 -2.24
N ASN A 159 9.00 6.76 -1.01
CA ASN A 159 10.13 5.92 -0.61
C ASN A 159 10.21 4.63 -1.45
N PHE A 160 9.07 3.97 -1.67
CA PHE A 160 8.99 2.82 -2.59
C PHE A 160 9.57 3.16 -3.96
N THR A 161 9.16 4.28 -4.56
CA THR A 161 9.63 4.62 -5.92
C THR A 161 11.15 4.78 -5.99
N ILE A 162 11.74 5.43 -4.97
CA ILE A 162 13.18 5.65 -4.83
C ILE A 162 13.92 4.33 -4.63
N LEU A 163 13.47 3.49 -3.70
CA LEU A 163 14.11 2.21 -3.38
C LEU A 163 14.03 1.24 -4.57
N MET A 164 12.87 1.21 -5.24
CA MET A 164 12.70 0.42 -6.46
C MET A 164 13.64 0.88 -7.58
N ASP A 165 13.85 2.20 -7.75
CA ASP A 165 14.82 2.70 -8.74
C ASP A 165 16.27 2.30 -8.45
N LYS A 166 16.64 2.20 -7.16
CA LYS A 166 17.95 1.70 -6.74
C LYS A 166 18.08 0.19 -7.01
N ALA A 167 17.10 -0.60 -6.59
CA ALA A 167 17.09 -2.04 -6.83
C ALA A 167 17.19 -2.35 -8.33
N LEU A 168 16.48 -1.58 -9.17
CA LEU A 168 16.50 -1.71 -10.63
C LEU A 168 17.80 -1.28 -11.31
N GLN A 169 18.80 -0.78 -10.58
CA GLN A 169 20.15 -0.61 -11.14
C GLN A 169 20.82 -1.96 -11.42
N ASP A 170 20.42 -3.02 -10.70
CA ASP A 170 20.87 -4.39 -10.97
C ASP A 170 20.23 -4.95 -12.24
N GLN A 171 21.05 -5.40 -13.19
CA GLN A 171 20.57 -5.86 -14.49
C GLN A 171 19.76 -7.16 -14.42
N GLU A 172 20.15 -8.07 -13.53
CA GLU A 172 19.48 -9.35 -13.36
C GLU A 172 18.09 -9.16 -12.76
N LEU A 173 17.97 -8.30 -11.75
CA LEU A 173 16.68 -7.96 -11.17
C LEU A 173 15.82 -7.20 -12.19
N ARG A 174 16.41 -6.23 -12.90
CA ARG A 174 15.73 -5.49 -13.96
C ARG A 174 15.14 -6.38 -15.05
N SER A 175 15.84 -7.46 -15.43
CA SER A 175 15.32 -8.40 -16.44
C SER A 175 14.17 -9.26 -15.92
N GLN A 176 14.16 -9.56 -14.62
CA GLN A 176 13.11 -10.34 -13.97
C GLN A 176 11.86 -9.51 -13.67
N ILE A 177 12.03 -8.25 -13.27
CA ILE A 177 10.94 -7.43 -12.72
C ILE A 177 10.57 -6.21 -13.59
N GLY A 178 11.24 -6.02 -14.72
CA GLY A 178 10.95 -4.94 -15.66
C GLY A 178 11.46 -3.55 -15.24
N ALA A 179 11.61 -2.66 -16.22
CA ALA A 179 11.98 -1.26 -16.03
C ALA A 179 11.17 -0.34 -16.95
N ASN A 180 11.27 0.97 -16.72
CA ASN A 180 10.56 2.01 -17.47
C ASN A 180 9.05 1.75 -17.48
N GLN A 181 8.51 1.40 -18.64
CA GLN A 181 7.08 1.17 -18.85
C GLN A 181 6.58 -0.14 -18.21
N ASN A 182 7.51 -1.05 -17.95
CA ASN A 182 7.31 -2.34 -17.29
C ASN A 182 7.79 -2.32 -15.84
N LYS A 183 8.22 -1.17 -15.30
CA LYS A 183 8.53 -1.03 -13.87
C LYS A 183 7.24 -1.28 -13.08
N PRO A 184 7.33 -1.91 -11.89
CA PRO A 184 6.19 -2.00 -10.98
C PRO A 184 5.44 -0.67 -10.82
N LYS A 185 4.16 -0.66 -11.23
CA LYS A 185 3.28 0.51 -11.17
C LYS A 185 2.54 0.48 -9.85
N PHE A 186 3.09 1.13 -8.84
CA PHE A 186 2.42 1.34 -7.57
C PHE A 186 1.75 2.70 -7.56
N TYR A 187 0.42 2.76 -7.49
CA TYR A 187 -0.40 3.95 -7.20
C TYR A 187 -0.07 5.25 -7.98
N ASN A 188 0.43 5.14 -9.21
CA ASN A 188 0.87 6.29 -10.01
C ASN A 188 -0.16 6.77 -11.05
N PRO A 189 -1.45 6.83 -10.70
CA PRO A 189 -2.12 8.15 -10.81
C PRO A 189 -2.57 8.84 -9.50
N PRO A 190 -3.10 8.16 -8.45
CA PRO A 190 -3.75 8.86 -7.33
C PRO A 190 -2.80 9.66 -6.41
N PHE A 191 -1.49 9.42 -6.45
CA PHE A 191 -0.51 10.21 -5.69
C PHE A 191 0.14 11.36 -6.47
N ALA A 192 -0.16 11.50 -7.77
CA ALA A 192 0.44 12.55 -8.60
C ALA A 192 0.15 13.96 -8.08
N ASP A 193 -1.03 14.16 -7.48
CA ASP A 193 -1.50 15.45 -6.94
C ASP A 193 -1.68 15.45 -5.42
N ALA A 194 -1.15 14.44 -4.71
CA ALA A 194 -1.44 14.26 -3.30
C ALA A 194 -0.96 15.43 -2.45
N LEU A 195 0.22 15.98 -2.74
CA LEU A 195 0.75 17.13 -2.01
C LEU A 195 -0.06 18.41 -2.26
N GLU A 196 -0.48 18.64 -3.50
CA GLU A 196 -1.35 19.75 -3.88
C GLU A 196 -2.70 19.64 -3.16
N TYR A 197 -3.31 18.46 -3.16
CA TYR A 197 -4.54 18.18 -2.42
C TYR A 197 -4.35 18.42 -0.92
N ILE A 198 -3.31 17.85 -0.29
CA ILE A 198 -3.04 18.01 1.15
C ILE A 198 -2.87 19.49 1.50
N LYS A 199 -2.09 20.25 0.71
CA LYS A 199 -1.90 21.69 0.92
C LYS A 199 -3.21 22.46 0.83
N ALA A 200 -4.02 22.17 -0.19
CA ALA A 200 -5.33 22.80 -0.36
C ALA A 200 -6.29 22.45 0.78
N ALA A 201 -6.29 21.20 1.24
CA ALA A 201 -7.10 20.75 2.38
C ALA A 201 -6.73 21.44 3.68
N LYS A 202 -5.43 21.52 3.99
CA LYS A 202 -4.95 22.27 5.15
C LYS A 202 -5.38 23.74 5.10
N LYS A 203 -5.19 24.37 3.93
CA LYS A 203 -5.58 25.77 3.74
C LYS A 203 -7.08 25.96 3.90
N ALA A 204 -7.90 25.08 3.32
CA ALA A 204 -9.35 25.17 3.44
C ALA A 204 -9.84 25.05 4.89
N VAL A 205 -9.25 24.14 5.67
CA VAL A 205 -9.56 24.02 7.11
C VAL A 205 -9.17 25.27 7.86
N TYR A 206 -7.97 25.82 7.59
CA TYR A 206 -7.56 27.07 8.24
C TYR A 206 -8.50 28.24 7.87
N ASP A 207 -8.82 28.41 6.59
CA ASP A 207 -9.63 29.51 6.11
C ASP A 207 -11.08 29.46 6.64
N GLN A 208 -11.66 28.27 6.84
CA GLN A 208 -13.06 28.11 7.28
C GLN A 208 -13.20 27.89 8.79
N CYS A 209 -12.19 27.30 9.45
CA CYS A 209 -12.28 26.87 10.84
C CYS A 209 -11.24 27.53 11.77
N GLU A 210 -10.30 28.32 11.22
CA GLU A 210 -9.20 28.93 11.97
C GLU A 210 -8.31 27.91 12.72
N VAL A 211 -8.26 26.67 12.20
CA VAL A 211 -7.44 25.59 12.78
C VAL A 211 -6.26 25.29 11.86
N GLU A 212 -5.04 25.44 12.40
CA GLU A 212 -3.84 24.99 11.72
C GLU A 212 -3.65 23.48 11.88
N ILE A 213 -3.61 22.76 10.75
CA ILE A 213 -3.27 21.34 10.73
C ILE A 213 -1.75 21.17 10.66
N VAL A 214 -1.17 20.49 11.63
CA VAL A 214 0.23 20.05 11.58
C VAL A 214 0.27 18.59 11.17
N MET A 215 1.05 18.28 10.14
CA MET A 215 1.20 16.91 9.64
C MET A 215 2.18 16.16 10.54
N GLN A 216 1.76 15.00 11.05
CA GLN A 216 2.63 14.07 11.77
C GLN A 216 2.67 12.75 10.99
N ASP A 217 3.78 12.01 11.05
CA ASP A 217 3.78 10.62 10.59
C ASP A 217 2.84 9.84 11.53
N MET A 218 1.79 9.28 10.95
CA MET A 218 0.71 8.63 11.70
C MET A 218 0.91 7.11 11.79
N LEU A 219 1.98 6.59 11.18
CA LEU A 219 2.31 5.18 11.25
C LEU A 219 3.40 4.92 12.30
N PRO A 220 3.21 3.91 13.17
CA PRO A 220 4.27 3.51 14.09
C PRO A 220 5.48 3.01 13.28
N ASN A 221 6.68 3.42 13.69
CA ASN A 221 7.88 2.74 13.23
C ASN A 221 7.79 1.28 13.67
N PRO A 222 7.97 0.29 12.76
CA PRO A 222 7.99 -1.10 13.16
C PRO A 222 9.11 -1.29 14.18
N GLN A 223 8.75 -1.49 15.45
CA GLN A 223 9.73 -1.85 16.46
C GLN A 223 10.21 -3.27 16.16
N PRO A 224 11.53 -3.55 16.22
CA PRO A 224 12.00 -4.91 16.15
C PRO A 224 11.32 -5.71 17.27
N ALA A 225 10.82 -6.89 16.94
CA ALA A 225 10.20 -7.77 17.91
C ALA A 225 11.18 -7.96 19.08
N SER A 226 10.79 -7.49 20.27
CA SER A 226 11.51 -7.71 21.51
C SER A 226 11.75 -9.21 21.64
N THR A 227 13.00 -9.65 21.52
CA THR A 227 13.40 -11.02 21.82
C THR A 227 13.12 -11.24 23.30
N ALA A 228 12.00 -11.89 23.61
CA ALA A 228 11.76 -12.42 24.94
C ALA A 228 12.91 -13.39 25.25
N SER A 229 13.72 -13.00 26.24
CA SER A 229 14.81 -13.81 26.80
C SER A 229 14.25 -14.82 27.81
#